data_AF-A0A0Q7F1A0-F1
#
_entry.id   AF-A0A0Q7F1A0-F1
#
_cell.length_a   1.000
_cell.length_b   1.000
_cell.length_c   1.000
_cell.angle_alpha   90.00
_cell.angle_beta   90.00
_cell.angle_gamma   90.00
#
_symmetry.space_group_name_H-M   'P 1'
#
loop_
_entity.id
_entity.type
_entity.pdbx_description
1 polymer ?
#
loop_
_entity_poly.entity_id
_entity_poly.type
_entity_poly.pdbx_seq_one_letter_code
_entity_poly.pdbx_strand_id
1 'polypeptide(L)'
;MGRRRGAGLALIAALALHNLEEGLAYALLRGQVEAMLDAYGLVGWRPEPAVFALALTFLTLAIGALAAWAATGVSTAAKILALRAVAVLLLVNVLAPHLPAAWAFGGYAPGVVTAVLVNLPVSIWVLLRLRQPAQPG
;
A
#
# COMPACT_ATOMS: atom_id res chain seq x y z
N MET A 1 18.89 -15.66 -4.38
CA MET A 1 17.76 -15.09 -5.15
C MET A 1 16.40 -15.15 -4.44
N GLY A 2 16.10 -16.15 -3.60
CA GLY A 2 14.75 -16.34 -3.03
C GLY A 2 14.22 -15.23 -2.10
N ARG A 3 15.08 -14.59 -1.28
CA ARG A 3 14.62 -13.60 -0.28
C ARG A 3 14.02 -12.33 -0.89
N ARG A 4 14.66 -11.73 -1.90
CA ARG A 4 14.14 -10.54 -2.60
C ARG A 4 12.90 -10.85 -3.43
N ARG A 5 12.88 -12.01 -4.10
CA ARG A 5 11.71 -12.47 -4.86
C ARG A 5 10.49 -12.62 -3.95
N GLY A 6 10.64 -13.31 -2.81
CA GLY A 6 9.56 -13.43 -1.82
C GLY A 6 9.12 -12.07 -1.27
N ALA A 7 10.06 -11.17 -0.95
CA ALA A 7 9.73 -9.82 -0.49
C ALA A 7 8.95 -9.02 -1.53
N GLY A 8 9.38 -9.01 -2.79
CA GLY A 8 8.69 -8.30 -3.86
C GLY A 8 7.29 -8.86 -4.11
N LEU A 9 7.13 -10.18 -4.19
CA LEU A 9 5.82 -10.81 -4.37
C LEU A 9 4.87 -10.49 -3.21
N ALA A 10 5.35 -10.51 -1.97
CA ALA A 10 4.55 -10.15 -0.81
C ALA A 10 4.09 -8.69 -0.86
N LEU A 11 4.96 -7.75 -1.24
CA LEU A 11 4.59 -6.34 -1.39
C LEU A 11 3.57 -6.12 -2.52
N ILE A 12 3.73 -6.81 -3.65
CA ILE A 12 2.79 -6.73 -4.77
C ILE A 12 1.41 -7.23 -4.34
N ALA A 13 1.36 -8.39 -3.68
CA ALA A 13 0.12 -8.97 -3.20
C ALA A 13 -0.55 -8.09 -2.14
N ALA A 14 0.23 -7.56 -1.19
CA ALA A 14 -0.26 -6.66 -0.14
C ALA A 14 -0.87 -5.39 -0.73
N LEU A 15 -0.16 -4.72 -1.64
CA LEU A 15 -0.66 -3.52 -2.33
C LEU A 15 -1.93 -3.81 -3.14
N ALA A 16 -1.94 -4.90 -3.91
CA ALA A 16 -3.08 -5.24 -4.75
C ALA A 16 -4.33 -5.55 -3.91
N LEU A 17 -4.17 -6.31 -2.82
CA LEU A 17 -5.26 -6.62 -1.91
C LEU A 17 -5.77 -5.36 -1.20
N HIS A 18 -4.85 -4.47 -0.81
CA HIS A 18 -5.20 -3.19 -0.18
C HIS A 18 -6.01 -2.28 -1.09
N ASN A 19 -5.52 -2.04 -2.30
CA ASN A 19 -6.19 -1.19 -3.27
C ASN A 19 -7.51 -1.81 -3.76
N LEU A 20 -7.63 -3.15 -3.77
CA LEU A 20 -8.89 -3.82 -4.04
C LEU A 20 -9.92 -3.54 -2.94
N GLU A 21 -9.54 -3.69 -1.66
CA GLU A 21 -10.44 -3.34 -0.55
C GLU A 21 -10.86 -1.87 -0.64
N GLU A 22 -9.90 -0.96 -0.83
CA GLU A 22 -10.15 0.48 -0.87
C GLU A 22 -11.07 0.86 -2.03
N GLY A 23 -10.87 0.29 -3.22
CA GLY A 23 -11.73 0.53 -4.38
C GLY A 23 -13.16 0.00 -4.18
N LEU A 24 -13.31 -1.20 -3.62
CA LEU A 24 -14.63 -1.77 -3.31
C LEU A 24 -15.35 -0.96 -2.22
N ALA A 25 -14.65 -0.61 -1.15
CA ALA A 25 -15.20 0.18 -0.06
C ALA A 25 -15.58 1.59 -0.51
N TYR A 26 -14.78 2.24 -1.36
CA TYR A 26 -15.13 3.52 -1.95
C TYR A 26 -16.43 3.46 -2.75
N ALA A 27 -16.62 2.40 -3.55
CA ALA A 27 -17.84 2.22 -4.34
C ALA A 27 -19.07 1.88 -3.48
N LEU A 28 -18.92 0.97 -2.51
CA LEU A 28 -20.04 0.44 -1.70
C LEU A 28 -20.43 1.36 -0.55
N LEU A 29 -19.48 2.10 0.02
CA LEU A 29 -19.66 2.95 1.21
C LEU A 29 -19.52 4.44 0.86
N ARG A 30 -19.86 4.81 -0.37
CA ARG A 30 -19.62 6.16 -0.91
C ARG A 30 -20.12 7.28 0.00
N GLY A 31 -21.32 7.15 0.59
CA GLY A 31 -21.85 8.16 1.51
C GLY A 31 -21.00 8.35 2.77
N GLN A 32 -20.45 7.26 3.32
CA GLN A 32 -19.52 7.33 4.45
C GLN A 32 -18.20 7.99 4.02
N VAL A 33 -17.66 7.62 2.87
CA VAL A 33 -16.41 8.20 2.35
C VAL A 33 -16.58 9.71 2.09
N GLU A 34 -17.70 10.14 1.52
CA GLU A 34 -17.98 11.56 1.30
C GLU A 34 -18.06 12.33 2.62
N ALA A 35 -18.72 11.77 3.65
CA ALA A 35 -18.72 12.37 4.98
C ALA A 35 -17.31 12.46 5.59
N MET A 36 -16.46 11.45 5.33
CA MET A 36 -15.07 11.48 5.77
C MET A 36 -14.27 12.58 5.07
N LEU A 37 -14.39 12.68 3.75
CA LEU A 37 -13.73 13.71 2.95
C LEU A 37 -14.14 15.11 3.38
N ASP A 38 -15.42 15.31 3.71
CA ASP A 38 -15.94 16.59 4.20
C ASP A 38 -15.32 16.99 5.53
N ALA A 39 -15.21 16.04 6.46
CA ALA A 39 -14.54 16.27 7.75
C ALA A 39 -13.03 16.56 7.60
N TYR A 40 -12.38 16.07 6.54
CA TYR A 40 -10.99 16.41 6.20
C TYR A 40 -10.85 17.68 5.35
N GLY A 41 -11.94 18.36 4.99
CA GLY A 41 -11.90 19.55 4.14
C GLY A 41 -11.59 19.26 2.67
N LEU A 42 -11.73 18.01 2.22
CA LEU A 42 -11.45 17.53 0.86
C LEU A 42 -12.69 17.55 -0.05
N VAL A 43 -13.59 18.52 0.17
CA VAL A 43 -14.88 18.68 -0.53
C VAL A 43 -14.78 18.67 -2.06
N GLY A 44 -13.68 19.17 -2.63
CA GLY A 44 -13.46 19.22 -4.08
C GLY A 44 -12.98 17.92 -4.72
N TRP A 45 -12.61 16.91 -3.93
CA TRP A 45 -12.08 15.65 -4.43
C TRP A 45 -13.10 14.53 -4.21
N ARG A 46 -13.99 14.35 -5.19
CA ARG A 46 -15.00 13.28 -5.18
C ARG A 46 -15.03 12.57 -6.53
N PRO A 47 -13.98 11.81 -6.87
CA PRO A 47 -13.95 11.10 -8.15
C PRO A 47 -15.12 10.13 -8.26
N GLU A 48 -15.59 9.92 -9.48
CA GLU A 48 -16.54 8.85 -9.77
C GLU A 48 -15.87 7.48 -9.46
N PRO A 49 -16.60 6.48 -8.92
CA PRO A 49 -16.02 5.20 -8.50
C PRO A 49 -15.14 4.51 -9.55
N ALA A 50 -15.50 4.54 -10.84
CA ALA A 50 -14.69 3.98 -11.91
C ALA A 50 -13.39 4.78 -12.11
N VAL A 51 -13.43 6.11 -11.98
CA VAL A 51 -12.22 6.96 -12.01
C VAL A 51 -11.30 6.64 -10.84
N PHE A 52 -11.85 6.47 -9.64
CA PHE A 52 -11.09 6.10 -8.45
C PHE A 52 -10.46 4.70 -8.60
N ALA A 53 -11.25 3.71 -9.02
CA ALA A 53 -10.78 2.35 -9.28
C ALA A 53 -9.69 2.31 -10.36
N LEU A 54 -9.83 3.12 -11.41
CA LEU A 54 -8.81 3.26 -12.45
C LEU A 54 -7.51 3.84 -11.89
N ALA A 55 -7.60 4.89 -11.07
CA ALA A 55 -6.43 5.49 -10.43
C ALA A 55 -5.70 4.50 -9.51
N LEU A 56 -6.45 3.76 -8.68
CA LEU A 56 -5.90 2.69 -7.83
C LEU A 56 -5.27 1.57 -8.66
N THR A 57 -5.87 1.21 -9.80
CA THR A 57 -5.32 0.20 -10.72
C THR A 57 -3.97 0.67 -11.27
N PHE A 58 -3.88 1.90 -11.77
CA PHE A 58 -2.61 2.46 -12.25
C PHE A 58 -1.55 2.51 -11.16
N LEU A 59 -1.90 2.93 -9.94
CA LEU A 59 -0.99 2.96 -8.81
C LEU A 59 -0.48 1.55 -8.45
N THR A 60 -1.39 0.57 -8.43
CA THR A 60 -1.08 -0.84 -8.17
C THR A 60 -0.09 -1.37 -9.20
N LEU A 61 -0.34 -1.12 -10.49
CA LEU A 61 0.54 -1.56 -11.56
C LEU A 61 1.90 -0.87 -11.52
N ALA A 62 1.95 0.44 -11.28
CA ALA A 62 3.20 1.19 -11.25
C ALA A 62 4.12 0.76 -10.08
N ILE A 63 3.59 0.71 -8.86
CA ILE A 63 4.36 0.28 -7.69
C ILE A 63 4.64 -1.22 -7.75
N GLY A 64 3.69 -2.01 -8.24
CA GLY A 64 3.86 -3.45 -8.45
C GLY A 64 4.98 -3.77 -9.45
N ALA A 65 5.06 -3.03 -10.55
CA ALA A 65 6.14 -3.14 -11.54
C ALA A 65 7.50 -2.77 -10.92
N LEU A 66 7.56 -1.69 -10.14
CA LEU A 66 8.78 -1.31 -9.41
C LEU A 66 9.24 -2.42 -8.46
N ALA A 67 8.32 -2.99 -7.67
CA ALA A 67 8.61 -4.10 -6.78
C ALA A 67 9.07 -5.36 -7.54
N ALA A 68 8.43 -5.70 -8.67
CA ALA A 68 8.79 -6.83 -9.52
C ALA A 68 10.19 -6.66 -10.13
N TRP A 69 10.51 -5.48 -10.64
CA TRP A 69 11.84 -5.15 -11.15
C TRP A 69 12.91 -5.26 -10.05
N ALA A 70 12.61 -4.74 -8.86
CA ALA A 70 13.54 -4.76 -7.72
C ALA A 70 13.74 -6.19 -7.15
N ALA A 71 12.73 -7.05 -7.30
CA ALA A 71 12.74 -8.44 -6.87
C ALA A 71 13.51 -9.38 -7.80
N THR A 72 13.75 -8.99 -9.05
CA THR A 72 14.34 -9.84 -10.10
C THR A 72 15.76 -9.40 -10.48
N GLY A 73 16.49 -10.24 -11.21
CA GLY A 73 17.86 -9.99 -11.69
C GLY A 73 18.93 -9.87 -10.60
N VAL A 74 20.09 -9.31 -10.97
CA VAL A 74 21.23 -9.06 -10.07
C VAL A 74 20.82 -8.09 -8.95
N SER A 75 21.30 -8.36 -7.74
CA SER A 75 20.99 -7.53 -6.57
C SER A 75 21.87 -6.30 -6.57
N THR A 76 21.28 -5.11 -6.44
CA THR A 76 22.00 -3.85 -6.28
C THR A 76 21.45 -3.10 -5.07
N ALA A 77 22.22 -2.14 -4.54
CA ALA A 77 21.76 -1.27 -3.46
C ALA A 77 20.46 -0.53 -3.83
N ALA A 78 20.35 -0.05 -5.07
CA ALA A 78 19.14 0.61 -5.58
C ALA A 78 17.90 -0.29 -5.53
N LYS A 79 18.02 -1.58 -5.90
CA LYS A 79 16.90 -2.53 -5.85
C LYS A 79 16.49 -2.86 -4.41
N ILE A 80 17.44 -2.97 -3.49
CA ILE A 80 17.13 -3.16 -2.06
C ILE A 80 16.44 -1.92 -1.51
N LEU A 81 16.93 -0.72 -1.84
CA LEU A 81 16.32 0.54 -1.45
C LEU A 81 14.88 0.66 -1.99
N ALA A 82 14.65 0.30 -3.25
CA ALA A 82 13.30 0.32 -3.84
C ALA A 82 12.32 -0.58 -3.07
N LEU A 83 12.68 -1.83 -2.75
CA LEU A 83 11.81 -2.72 -1.96
C LEU A 83 11.55 -2.18 -0.55
N ARG A 84 12.58 -1.61 0.10
CA ARG A 84 12.43 -0.97 1.42
C ARG A 84 11.52 0.25 1.34
N ALA A 85 11.67 1.08 0.31
CA ALA A 85 10.84 2.27 0.10
C ALA A 85 9.37 1.89 -0.09
N VAL A 86 9.07 0.85 -0.88
CA VAL A 86 7.70 0.34 -1.04
C VAL A 86 7.15 -0.18 0.30
N ALA A 87 7.93 -0.93 1.08
CA ALA A 87 7.51 -1.39 2.40
C ALA A 87 7.23 -0.22 3.37
N VAL A 88 8.09 0.80 3.38
CA VAL A 88 7.89 2.02 4.18
C VAL A 88 6.63 2.77 3.72
N LEU A 89 6.41 2.92 2.42
CA LEU A 89 5.22 3.56 1.87
C LEU A 89 3.95 2.87 2.36
N LEU A 90 3.88 1.53 2.27
CA LEU A 90 2.74 0.77 2.76
C LEU A 90 2.58 0.91 4.28
N LEU A 91 3.67 0.97 5.04
CA LEU A 91 3.62 1.15 6.50
C LEU A 91 3.10 2.55 6.89
N VAL A 92 3.58 3.60 6.21
CA VAL A 92 3.09 4.97 6.39
C VAL A 92 1.61 5.05 6.03
N ASN A 93 1.17 4.33 4.98
CA ASN A 93 -0.23 4.25 4.60
C ASN A 93 -1.10 3.67 5.73
N VAL A 94 -0.61 2.71 6.52
CA VAL A 94 -1.34 2.24 7.72
C VAL A 94 -1.51 3.36 8.75
N LEU A 95 -0.44 4.09 9.04
CA LEU A 95 -0.37 5.00 10.18
C LEU A 95 -0.97 6.39 9.91
N ALA A 96 -0.93 6.88 8.68
CA ALA A 96 -1.30 8.26 8.34
C ALA A 96 -2.78 8.39 7.92
N PRO A 97 -3.26 7.74 6.86
CA PRO A 97 -4.69 7.79 6.53
C PRO A 97 -5.52 6.77 7.32
N HIS A 98 -5.13 5.49 7.37
CA HIS A 98 -6.09 4.42 7.73
C HIS A 98 -6.44 4.34 9.22
N LEU A 99 -5.44 4.29 10.11
CA LEU A 99 -5.72 4.25 11.54
C LEU A 99 -6.41 5.53 12.06
N PRO A 100 -5.95 6.75 11.69
CA PRO A 100 -6.62 7.97 12.13
C PRO A 100 -8.05 8.08 11.59
N ALA A 101 -8.28 7.71 10.34
CA ALA A 101 -9.61 7.69 9.76
C ALA A 101 -10.52 6.67 10.47
N ALA A 102 -10.09 5.42 10.61
CA ALA A 102 -10.92 4.42 11.28
C ALA A 102 -11.27 4.80 12.73
N TRP A 103 -10.35 5.45 13.44
CA TRP A 103 -10.60 5.99 14.78
C TRP A 103 -11.61 7.15 14.76
N ALA A 104 -11.42 8.12 13.88
CA ALA A 104 -12.29 9.30 13.78
C ALA A 104 -13.73 8.96 13.34
N PHE A 105 -13.91 7.91 12.54
CA PHE A 105 -15.21 7.51 11.98
C PHE A 105 -15.80 6.23 12.60
N GLY A 106 -15.33 5.85 13.80
CA GLY A 106 -16.01 4.87 14.64
C GLY A 106 -15.90 3.42 14.19
N GLY A 107 -14.84 3.05 13.47
CA GLY A 107 -14.45 1.65 13.30
C GLY A 107 -13.89 1.28 11.93
N TYR A 108 -14.52 1.72 10.84
CA TYR A 108 -14.11 1.34 9.49
C TYR A 108 -13.73 2.56 8.65
N ALA A 109 -12.59 2.45 7.96
CA ALA A 109 -12.18 3.33 6.87
C ALA A 109 -11.80 2.46 5.66
N PRO A 110 -12.10 2.88 4.42
CA PRO A 110 -11.72 2.14 3.21
C PRO A 110 -10.24 1.74 3.24
N GLY A 111 -9.93 0.45 3.18
CA GLY A 111 -8.55 -0.05 3.19
C GLY A 111 -7.97 -0.35 4.58
N VAL A 112 -8.67 -0.04 5.69
CA VAL A 112 -8.12 -0.23 7.04
C VAL A 112 -7.86 -1.71 7.38
N VAL A 113 -8.73 -2.61 6.91
CA VAL A 113 -8.63 -4.04 7.27
C VAL A 113 -7.36 -4.62 6.69
N THR A 114 -7.12 -4.42 5.41
CA THR A 114 -5.88 -4.86 4.74
C THR A 114 -4.67 -4.04 5.16
N ALA A 115 -4.83 -2.75 5.49
CA ALA A 115 -3.73 -1.96 6.02
C ALA A 115 -3.16 -2.58 7.31
N VAL A 116 -4.04 -2.94 8.26
CA VAL A 116 -3.64 -3.50 9.55
C VAL A 116 -3.27 -4.98 9.46
N LEU A 117 -4.08 -5.79 8.78
CA LEU A 117 -3.91 -7.25 8.77
C LEU A 117 -2.91 -7.73 7.73
N VAL A 118 -2.57 -6.91 6.72
CA VAL A 118 -1.72 -7.32 5.59
C VAL A 118 -0.54 -6.37 5.42
N ASN A 119 -0.76 -5.09 5.13
CA ASN A 119 0.34 -4.14 4.86
C ASN A 119 1.28 -4.02 6.06
N LEU A 120 0.74 -3.84 7.27
CA LEU A 120 1.55 -3.73 8.49
C LEU A 120 2.49 -4.94 8.70
N PRO A 121 2.00 -6.19 8.81
CA PRO A 121 2.87 -7.34 9.02
C PRO A 121 3.81 -7.60 7.82
N VAL A 122 3.33 -7.43 6.58
CA VAL A 122 4.17 -7.63 5.38
C VAL A 122 5.30 -6.61 5.34
N SER A 123 5.00 -5.32 5.57
CA SER A 123 6.01 -4.26 5.55
C SER A 123 7.06 -4.47 6.64
N ILE A 124 6.65 -4.79 7.87
CA ILE A 124 7.58 -5.12 8.96
C ILE A 124 8.45 -6.32 8.57
N TRP A 125 7.83 -7.40 8.09
CA TRP A 125 8.55 -8.60 7.68
C TRP A 125 9.57 -8.31 6.56
N VAL A 126 9.20 -7.56 5.52
CA VAL A 126 10.11 -7.18 4.43
C VAL A 126 11.27 -6.36 4.96
N LEU A 127 11.00 -5.34 5.79
CA LEU A 127 12.04 -4.49 6.35
C LEU A 127 13.04 -5.30 7.17
N LEU A 128 12.56 -6.18 8.06
CA LEU A 128 13.41 -7.10 8.83
C LEU A 128 14.20 -8.05 7.92
N ARG A 129 13.55 -8.61 6.89
CA ARG A 129 14.16 -9.56 5.94
C ARG A 129 15.28 -8.93 5.12
N LEU A 130 15.16 -7.65 4.83
CA LEU A 130 16.12 -6.90 4.01
C LEU A 130 17.17 -6.14 4.83
N ARG A 131 17.25 -6.30 6.17
CA ARG A 131 18.18 -5.54 7.03
C ARG A 131 19.68 -5.72 6.74
N GLN A 132 20.11 -6.82 6.13
CA GLN A 132 21.55 -7.06 5.92
C GLN A 132 22.16 -6.06 4.90
N PRO A 133 23.35 -5.49 5.20
CA PRO A 133 24.03 -4.59 4.29
C PRO A 133 24.38 -5.31 2.98
N ALA A 134 24.31 -4.59 1.87
CA ALA A 134 24.97 -5.03 0.65
C ALA A 134 26.46 -5.18 0.97
N GLN A 135 26.99 -6.40 0.86
CA GLN A 135 28.44 -6.61 0.90
C GLN A 135 29.02 -5.81 -0.28
N PRO A 136 30.02 -4.93 -0.06
CA PRO A 136 30.73 -4.31 -1.17
C PRO A 136 31.36 -5.43 -2.01
N GLY A 137 31.07 -5.41 -3.31
CA GLY A 137 31.68 -6.30 -4.30
C GLY A 137 33.05 -5.80 -4.73
#